data_AF-A0A3N5R6B7-F1
#
_entry.id   AF-A0A3N5R6B7-F1
#
_cell.length_a   1.000
_cell.length_b   1.000
_cell.length_c   1.000
_cell.angle_alpha   90.00
_cell.angle_beta   90.00
_cell.angle_gamma   90.00
#
_symmetry.space_group_name_H-M   'P 1'
#
loop_
_entity.id
_entity.type
_entity.pdbx_description
1 polymer ?
#
loop_
_entity_poly.entity_id
_entity_poly.type
_entity_poly.pdbx_seq_one_letter_code
_entity_poly.pdbx_strand_id
1 'polypeptide(L)' 'MDEIYYVIQNSDGDTTVRTCTKEEILKEINEGEIGDVLTQILNSDTNYWGESVLIIKGRMVAPKAEKVITKYNID' A
#
# COMPACT_ATOMS: atom_id res chain seq x y z
N MET A 1 -14.94 -0.38 -12.32
CA MET A 1 -13.79 -0.98 -11.64
C MET A 1 -14.07 -0.83 -10.17
N ASP A 2 -14.14 -1.93 -9.44
CA ASP A 2 -14.34 -1.89 -8.00
C ASP A 2 -13.17 -1.15 -7.35
N GLU A 3 -13.47 -0.33 -6.34
CA GLU A 3 -12.46 0.49 -5.68
C GLU A 3 -11.53 -0.41 -4.86
N ILE A 4 -10.26 -0.48 -5.23
CA ILE A 4 -9.25 -1.25 -4.50
C ILE A 4 -8.58 -0.35 -3.47
N TYR A 5 -8.38 -0.94 -2.30
CA TYR A 5 -7.66 -0.37 -1.19
C TYR A 5 -6.49 -1.26 -0.82
N TYR A 6 -5.43 -0.65 -0.31
CA TYR A 6 -4.26 -1.32 0.23
C TYR A 6 -4.18 -1.04 1.72
N VAL A 7 -4.11 -2.12 2.51
CA VAL A 7 -3.94 -2.05 3.96
C VAL A 7 -2.51 -2.41 4.27
N ILE A 8 -1.78 -1.50 4.93
CA ILE A 8 -0.39 -1.64 5.34
C ILE A 8 -0.34 -1.53 6.85
N GLN A 9 0.19 -2.56 7.51
CA GLN A 9 0.29 -2.59 8.97
C GLN A 9 1.55 -3.35 9.39
N ASN A 10 2.05 -3.03 10.58
CA ASN A 10 3.07 -3.82 11.24
C ASN A 10 2.40 -4.69 12.32
N SER A 11 2.81 -5.95 12.40
CA SER A 11 2.36 -6.87 13.44
C SER A 11 3.58 -7.69 13.86
N ASP A 12 3.93 -7.64 15.14
CA ASP A 12 5.08 -8.36 15.71
C ASP A 12 6.42 -8.14 14.97
N GLY A 13 6.63 -6.93 14.43
CA GLY A 13 7.84 -6.58 13.70
C GLY A 13 7.80 -6.93 12.21
N ASP A 14 6.73 -7.59 11.75
CA ASP A 14 6.53 -7.92 10.35
C ASP A 14 5.55 -6.94 9.69
N THR A 15 5.99 -6.35 8.58
CA THR A 15 5.15 -5.47 7.76
C THR A 15 4.38 -6.27 6.74
N THR A 16 3.06 -6.15 6.79
CA THR A 16 2.14 -6.81 5.86
C THR A 16 1.45 -5.79 4.97
N VAL A 17 1.21 -6.19 3.72
CA VAL A 17 0.45 -5.40 2.74
C VAL A 17 -0.58 -6.32 2.10
N ARG A 18 -1.84 -5.93 2.13
CA ARG A 18 -2.95 -6.69 1.51
C ARG A 18 -3.89 -5.77 0.74
N THR A 19 -4.54 -6.33 -0.27
CA THR A 19 -5.57 -5.67 -1.08
C THR A 19 -6.95 -6.02 -0.57
N CYS A 20 -7.82 -5.02 -0.47
CA CYS A 20 -9.20 -5.19 0.01
C CYS A 20 -10.16 -4.34 -0.82
N THR A 21 -11.42 -4.74 -0.82
CA THR A 21 -12.56 -3.94 -1.24
C THR A 21 -12.97 -2.95 -0.14
N LYS A 22 -13.82 -1.98 -0.51
CA LYS A 22 -14.39 -1.05 0.45
C LYS A 22 -15.24 -1.78 1.50
N GLU A 23 -15.99 -2.78 1.08
CA GLU A 23 -16.90 -3.57 1.92
C GLU A 23 -16.12 -4.37 2.98
N GLU A 24 -15.01 -4.99 2.59
CA GLU A 24 -14.11 -5.72 3.50
C GLU A 24 -13.51 -4.79 4.54
N ILE A 25 -12.96 -3.63 4.13
CA ILE A 25 -12.38 -2.66 5.07
C ILE A 25 -13.42 -2.15 6.06
N LEU A 26 -14.61 -1.79 5.57
CA LEU A 26 -15.68 -1.31 6.45
C LEU A 26 -16.10 -2.40 7.43
N LYS A 27 -16.19 -3.66 7.00
CA LYS A 27 -16.50 -4.78 7.88
C LYS A 27 -15.44 -4.92 8.97
N GLU A 28 -14.17 -4.99 8.60
CA GLU A 28 -13.05 -5.17 9.53
C GLU A 28 -12.90 -4.02 10.54
N ILE A 29 -13.12 -2.77 10.10
CA ILE A 29 -13.16 -1.61 11.01
C ILE A 29 -14.32 -1.76 12.02
N ASN A 30 -15.50 -2.17 11.58
CA ASN A 30 -16.65 -2.33 12.46
C ASN A 30 -16.53 -3.54 13.41
N GLU A 31 -15.79 -4.58 13.01
CA GLU A 31 -15.49 -5.77 13.82
C GLU A 31 -14.30 -5.55 14.76
N GLY A 32 -13.59 -4.42 14.64
CA GLY A 32 -12.43 -4.09 15.47
C GLY A 32 -11.15 -4.85 15.08
N GLU A 33 -11.11 -5.41 13.87
CA GLU A 33 -9.94 -6.13 13.33
C GLU A 33 -8.86 -5.17 12.80
N ILE A 34 -9.26 -3.95 12.42
CA ILE A 34 -8.34 -2.85 12.08
C ILE A 34 -8.25 -1.90 13.26
N GLY A 35 -7.03 -1.70 13.76
CA GLY A 35 -6.72 -0.74 14.82
C GLY A 35 -6.78 0.73 14.36
N ASP A 36 -5.99 1.58 14.98
CA ASP A 36 -5.99 3.01 14.68
C ASP A 36 -5.52 3.31 13.24
N VAL A 37 -6.35 4.03 12.46
CA VAL A 37 -5.99 4.39 11.09
C VAL A 37 -5.12 5.64 11.08
N LEU A 38 -3.93 5.55 10.48
CA LEU A 38 -3.03 6.68 10.30
C LEU A 38 -3.64 7.73 9.37
N THR A 39 -3.71 8.97 9.84
CA THR A 39 -4.09 10.15 9.04
C THR A 39 -2.89 10.87 8.44
N GLN A 40 -1.69 10.61 8.95
CA GLN A 40 -0.42 11.15 8.48
C GLN A 40 0.73 10.20 8.80
N ILE A 41 1.78 10.19 7.97
CA ILE A 41 2.99 9.38 8.18
C ILE A 41 4.03 10.25 8.88
N LEU A 42 4.21 10.04 10.20
CA LEU A 42 5.21 10.76 11.00
C LEU A 42 6.61 10.14 10.90
N ASN A 43 6.67 8.83 10.67
CA ASN A 43 7.89 8.07 10.46
C ASN A 43 7.65 7.11 9.30
N SER A 44 8.60 6.96 8.37
CA SER A 44 8.45 6.08 7.21
C SER A 44 8.68 4.60 7.54
N ASP A 45 9.31 4.29 8.66
CA ASP A 45 9.52 2.92 9.12
C ASP A 45 8.30 2.45 9.92
N THR A 46 7.64 1.42 9.39
CA THR A 46 6.42 0.80 9.90
C THR A 46 6.58 0.23 11.30
N ASN A 47 7.80 -0.12 11.74
CA ASN A 47 8.05 -0.60 13.10
C ASN A 47 7.76 0.47 14.17
N TYR A 48 7.70 1.75 13.77
CA TYR A 48 7.38 2.85 14.68
C TYR A 48 5.90 3.26 14.66
N TRP A 49 5.05 2.52 13.95
CA TRP A 49 3.61 2.84 13.84
C TRP A 49 2.78 2.20 14.97
N GLY A 50 3.37 1.31 15.76
CA GLY A 50 2.64 0.51 16.74
C GLY A 50 1.60 -0.37 16.06
N GLU A 51 0.36 -0.36 16.57
CA GLU A 51 -0.78 -1.08 15.98
C GLU A 51 -1.51 -0.26 14.90
N SER A 52 -0.96 0.90 14.51
CA SER A 52 -1.63 1.78 13.56
C SER A 52 -1.52 1.24 12.13
N VAL A 53 -2.59 1.44 11.37
CA VAL A 53 -2.76 0.90 10.02
C VAL A 53 -2.86 2.04 9.01
N LEU A 54 -2.17 1.90 7.88
CA LEU A 54 -2.29 2.82 6.74
C LEU A 54 -3.20 2.20 5.67
N ILE A 55 -4.24 2.93 5.29
CA ILE A 55 -5.19 2.52 4.25
C ILE A 55 -5.06 3.46 3.04
N ILE A 56 -4.71 2.90 1.88
CA ILE A 56 -4.51 3.65 0.64
C ILE A 56 -5.56 3.27 -0.38
N LYS A 57 -6.41 4.22 -0.78
CA LYS A 57 -7.28 4.07 -1.96
C LYS A 57 -6.46 4.30 -3.22
N GLY A 58 -6.35 3.32 -4.11
CA GLY A 58 -5.56 3.52 -5.32
C GLY A 58 -5.49 2.34 -6.26
N ARG A 59 -4.65 2.51 -7.30
CA ARG A 59 -4.31 1.46 -8.25
C ARG A 59 -2.80 1.27 -8.28
N MET A 60 -2.34 0.02 -8.33
CA MET A 60 -0.93 -0.27 -8.55
C MET A 60 -0.54 0.08 -9.99
N VAL A 61 0.57 0.80 -10.14
CA VAL A 61 1.16 1.13 -11.44
C VAL A 61 2.54 0.51 -11.49
N ALA A 62 2.72 -0.50 -12.34
CA ALA A 62 4.02 -1.10 -12.59
C ALA A 62 4.74 -0.35 -13.71
N PRO A 63 6.03 0.04 -13.55
CA PRO A 63 6.80 0.61 -14.63
C PRO A 63 6.95 -0.40 -15.77
N LYS A 64 6.84 0.08 -17.02
CA LYS A 64 7.11 -0.74 -18.20
C LYS A 64 8.57 -0.58 -18.58
N ALA A 65 9.24 -1.70 -18.86
CA ALA A 65 10.60 -1.66 -19.39
C ALA A 65 10.59 -1.01 -20.78
N GLU A 66 11.37 0.05 -20.97
CA GLU A 66 11.58 0.66 -22.28
C GLU A 66 12.90 0.13 -22.88
N LYS A 67 12.84 -0.35 -24.12
CA LYS A 67 14.04 -0.75 -24.86
C LYS A 67 14.72 0.52 -25.38
N VAL A 68 15.82 0.91 -24.75
CA VAL A 68 16.68 2.00 -25.26
C VAL A 68 17.43 1.45 -26.48
N ILE A 69 17.00 1.83 -27.68
CA ILE A 69 17.75 1.53 -28.90
C ILE A 69 18.81 2.62 -29.04
N THR A 70 20.04 2.34 -28.60
CA THR A 70 21.17 3.21 -28.88
C THR A 70 21.48 3.11 -30.37
N LYS A 71 21.12 4.15 -31.12
CA LYS A 71 21.39 4.24 -32.55
C LYS A 71 22.78 4.84 -32.75
N TYR A 72 23.73 4.01 -33.20
CA TYR A 72 25.03 4.47 -33.64
C TYR A 72 24.96 4.82 -35.13
N ASN A 73 25.50 5.98 -35.49
CA ASN A 73 25.75 6.37 -36.87
C ASN A 73 27.26 6.51 -37.04
N ILE A 74 27.79 5.89 -38.08
CA ILE A 74 29.12 6.13 -38.61
C ILE A 74 28.89 6.31 -40.11
N ASP A 75 29.40 7.43 -40.64
CA ASP A 75 29.58 7.62 -42.08
C ASP A 75 30.42 6.49 -42.69
#